data_AF-A0A662PRS8-F1
#
_entry.id   AF-A0A662PRS8-F1
#
_cell.length_a   1.000
_cell.length_b   1.000
_cell.length_c   1.000
_cell.angle_alpha   90.00
_cell.angle_beta   90.00
_cell.angle_gamma   90.00
#
_symmetry.space_group_name_H-M   'P 1'
#
loop_
_entity.id
_entity.type
_entity.pdbx_description
1 polymer ?
#
loop_
_entity_poly.entity_id
_entity_poly.type
_entity_poly.pdbx_seq_one_letter_code
_entity_poly.pdbx_strand_id
1 'polypeptide(L)'
;MPVFNEDYLEQNFLKRKRKGTLVSLTIILLICIGFLVLHTIQPSNITHIEDLSNGAPPNEVIPSEVIPEGKESTEPPIVEPPPEDENPPIRVEGIDPQTGEYKNFYLGLVHDGAILAGSGCYGEFIVLINNKDAKNPTYSELLRFLEGDITDGFPYQYTIPVVGFYSPPAEDKIDLEFLKDIINGIDAPNPPEICADFAERLHNNSELEGIRCGYVSLELDGIRHACNAFETTDKGLIYIDDTGFLGGCGPDNNDTIVDIHIGEQYNPAFLFPSGGWHIPENSMGVVESVVIVWEGKWRDRNYG
;
A
#
# COMPACT_ATOMS: atom_id res chain seq x y z
N MET A 1 -16.65 25.03 -17.69
CA MET A 1 -15.39 24.27 -17.69
C MET A 1 -14.30 25.25 -17.33
N PRO A 2 -13.70 25.18 -16.13
CA PRO A 2 -12.50 25.96 -15.85
C PRO A 2 -11.38 25.43 -16.76
N VAL A 3 -10.61 26.35 -17.33
CA VAL A 3 -9.49 26.02 -18.23
C VAL A 3 -8.35 25.55 -17.35
N PHE A 4 -7.93 24.29 -17.53
CA PHE A 4 -6.77 23.68 -16.90
C PHE A 4 -5.53 24.53 -17.22
N ASN A 5 -4.86 25.07 -16.20
CA ASN A 5 -3.71 25.96 -16.39
C ASN A 5 -2.41 25.20 -16.14
N GLU A 6 -1.96 24.43 -17.14
CA GLU A 6 -0.70 23.69 -17.11
C GLU A 6 0.51 24.59 -16.76
N ASP A 7 0.48 25.87 -17.17
CA ASP A 7 1.56 26.83 -16.90
C ASP A 7 1.74 27.11 -15.40
N TYR A 8 0.67 27.07 -14.60
CA TYR A 8 0.77 27.31 -13.15
C TYR A 8 1.48 26.15 -12.43
N LEU A 9 1.18 24.91 -12.83
CA LEU A 9 1.82 23.72 -12.27
C LEU A 9 3.28 23.61 -12.71
N GLU A 10 3.57 23.89 -13.98
CA GLU A 10 4.96 23.93 -14.47
C GLU A 10 5.80 25.00 -13.75
N GLN A 11 5.25 26.19 -13.51
CA GLN A 11 5.95 27.23 -12.78
C GLN A 11 6.25 26.84 -11.32
N ASN A 12 5.31 26.15 -10.64
CA ASN A 12 5.54 25.64 -9.30
C ASN A 12 6.59 24.53 -9.28
N PHE A 13 6.52 23.57 -10.21
CA PHE A 13 7.51 22.51 -10.35
C PHE A 13 8.93 23.07 -10.60
N LEU A 14 9.07 24.01 -11.54
CA LEU A 14 10.36 24.64 -11.85
C LEU A 14 10.90 25.50 -10.69
N LYS A 15 10.01 26.15 -9.93
CA LYS A 15 10.39 26.95 -8.76
C LYS A 15 10.90 26.08 -7.61
N ARG A 16 10.35 24.87 -7.42
CA ARG A 16 10.80 23.91 -6.41
C ARG A 16 12.15 23.29 -6.76
N LYS A 17 12.34 22.85 -8.02
CA LYS A 17 13.63 22.29 -8.49
C LYS A 17 14.82 23.23 -8.27
N ARG A 18 14.61 24.55 -8.44
CA ARG A 18 15.65 25.58 -8.20
C ARG A 18 16.01 25.77 -6.72
N LYS A 19 15.08 25.53 -5.78
CA LYS A 19 15.36 25.64 -4.35
C LYS A 19 16.23 24.47 -3.86
N GLY A 20 15.93 23.23 -4.25
CA GLY A 20 16.69 22.04 -3.84
C GLY A 20 18.17 22.06 -4.27
N THR A 21 18.48 22.62 -5.44
CA THR A 21 19.88 22.71 -5.91
C THR A 21 20.72 23.69 -5.08
N LEU A 22 20.12 24.74 -4.51
CA LEU A 22 20.83 25.76 -3.74
C LEU A 22 21.11 25.31 -2.29
N VAL A 23 20.21 24.49 -1.71
CA VAL A 23 20.34 23.97 -0.34
C VAL A 23 21.38 22.85 -0.27
N SER A 24 21.43 21.96 -1.26
CA SER A 24 22.38 20.84 -1.33
C SER A 24 23.86 21.27 -1.26
N LEU A 25 24.23 22.39 -1.90
CA LEU A 25 25.60 22.93 -1.87
C LEU A 25 26.01 23.49 -0.49
N THR A 26 25.04 23.91 0.32
CA THR A 26 25.32 24.53 1.63
C THR A 26 25.45 23.48 2.74
N ILE A 27 24.70 22.38 2.65
CA ILE A 27 24.73 21.26 3.61
C ILE A 27 26.04 20.45 3.48
N ILE A 28 26.53 20.23 2.26
CA ILE A 28 27.82 19.54 2.03
C ILE A 28 29.00 20.30 2.69
N LEU A 29 28.92 21.64 2.76
CA LEU A 29 29.96 22.46 3.40
C LEU A 29 29.94 22.37 4.94
N LEU A 30 28.78 22.07 5.55
CA LEU A 30 28.63 21.95 7.01
C LEU A 30 28.97 20.56 7.54
N ILE A 31 28.71 19.50 6.77
CA ILE A 31 29.03 18.11 7.15
C ILE A 31 30.56 17.90 7.24
N CYS A 32 31.37 18.59 6.42
CA CYS A 32 32.83 18.52 6.51
C CYS A 32 33.43 19.15 7.78
N ILE A 33 32.70 20.04 8.47
CA ILE A 33 33.16 20.69 9.71
C ILE A 33 32.74 19.88 10.95
N GLY A 34 31.60 19.17 10.90
CA GLY A 34 31.07 18.37 12.01
C GLY A 34 31.83 17.06 12.30
N PHE A 35 32.55 16.51 11.32
CA PHE A 35 33.26 15.23 11.47
C PHE A 35 34.54 15.29 12.34
N LEU A 36 34.94 16.46 12.84
CA LEU A 36 36.16 16.62 13.64
C LEU A 36 35.95 16.53 15.17
N VAL A 37 34.72 16.39 15.68
CA VAL A 37 34.45 16.64 17.13
C VAL A 37 33.88 15.46 17.93
N LEU A 38 33.40 14.35 17.35
CA LEU A 38 32.90 13.23 18.15
C LEU A 38 33.68 11.94 17.94
N HIS A 39 34.78 11.79 18.70
CA HIS A 39 35.35 10.50 19.06
C HIS A 39 35.63 10.50 20.57
N THR A 40 34.60 10.23 21.38
CA THR A 40 34.72 9.59 22.69
C THR A 40 33.32 9.29 23.21
N ILE A 41 32.98 8.01 23.39
CA ILE A 41 32.28 7.42 24.54
C ILE A 41 32.22 5.90 24.31
N GLN A 42 32.71 5.15 25.30
CA GLN A 42 32.74 3.69 25.34
C GLN A 42 31.42 3.10 25.87
N PRO A 43 31.05 1.86 25.50
CA PRO A 43 29.85 1.20 25.99
C PRO A 43 30.09 0.46 27.32
N SER A 44 29.13 0.55 28.24
CA SER A 44 29.11 -0.25 29.48
C SER A 44 28.06 -1.36 29.41
N ASN A 45 28.57 -2.59 29.51
CA ASN A 45 28.04 -3.83 30.10
C ASN A 45 26.53 -3.97 30.37
N ILE A 46 25.93 -4.99 29.75
CA ILE A 46 24.65 -5.61 30.13
C ILE A 46 24.95 -7.03 30.65
N THR A 47 24.45 -7.36 31.84
CA THR A 47 24.54 -8.68 32.49
C THR A 47 23.20 -9.40 32.45
N HIS A 48 23.27 -10.69 32.07
CA HIS A 48 22.49 -11.86 32.51
C HIS A 48 20.98 -11.75 32.80
N ILE A 49 20.20 -12.50 32.03
CA ILE A 49 18.86 -12.98 32.38
C ILE A 49 18.94 -14.50 32.58
N GLU A 50 18.38 -14.98 33.69
CA GLU A 50 18.31 -16.40 34.09
C GLU A 50 17.11 -17.12 33.47
N ASP A 51 17.32 -18.41 33.23
CA ASP A 51 16.34 -19.45 32.89
C ASP A 51 15.21 -19.58 33.93
N LEU A 52 13.98 -19.81 33.46
CA LEU A 52 13.00 -20.62 34.21
C LEU A 52 12.25 -21.57 33.27
N SER A 53 12.27 -22.83 33.67
CA SER A 53 11.76 -24.02 33.00
C SER A 53 10.29 -24.33 33.35
N ASN A 54 9.80 -25.43 32.72
CA ASN A 54 8.64 -26.26 33.07
C ASN A 54 7.33 -25.86 32.34
N GLY A 55 6.53 -26.75 31.76
CA GLY A 55 6.54 -28.21 31.70
C GLY A 55 5.32 -28.68 30.90
N ALA A 56 5.47 -29.77 30.14
CA ALA A 56 4.39 -30.41 29.40
C ALA A 56 3.59 -31.39 30.29
N PRO A 57 2.30 -31.58 30.00
CA PRO A 57 1.67 -32.91 30.08
C PRO A 57 0.74 -33.15 28.85
N PRO A 58 0.11 -34.34 28.66
CA PRO A 58 0.42 -35.20 27.52
C PRO A 58 -0.74 -35.38 26.52
N ASN A 59 -0.41 -36.07 25.42
CA ASN A 59 -1.29 -36.59 24.37
C ASN A 59 -2.59 -37.23 24.88
N GLU A 60 -3.71 -36.87 24.24
CA GLU A 60 -4.91 -37.71 24.17
C GLU A 60 -5.21 -38.10 22.73
N VAL A 61 -5.20 -39.42 22.52
CA VAL A 61 -5.57 -40.15 21.31
C VAL A 61 -7.05 -40.47 21.40
N ILE A 62 -7.84 -40.16 20.37
CA ILE A 62 -9.23 -40.62 20.25
C ILE A 62 -9.42 -41.31 18.89
N PRO A 63 -10.15 -42.45 18.82
CA PRO A 63 -10.01 -43.45 17.76
C PRO A 63 -10.88 -43.19 16.53
N SER A 64 -10.44 -43.78 15.41
CA SER A 64 -11.17 -43.92 14.15
C SER A 64 -12.40 -44.81 14.29
N GLU A 65 -13.56 -44.31 13.88
CA GLU A 65 -14.80 -45.07 13.79
C GLU A 65 -15.15 -45.44 12.35
N VAL A 66 -15.73 -46.63 12.24
CA VAL A 66 -15.85 -47.50 11.08
C VAL A 66 -17.19 -47.28 10.36
N ILE A 67 -17.12 -47.39 9.02
CA ILE A 67 -18.22 -47.35 8.05
C ILE A 67 -19.20 -48.53 8.25
N PRO A 68 -20.49 -48.35 7.90
CA PRO A 68 -21.21 -49.42 7.22
C PRO A 68 -21.75 -49.01 5.85
N GLU A 69 -21.50 -49.91 4.90
CA GLU A 69 -22.01 -49.98 3.53
C GLU A 69 -23.52 -50.20 3.47
N GLY A 70 -24.11 -49.83 2.33
CA GLY A 70 -25.27 -50.52 1.79
C GLY A 70 -26.44 -49.62 1.41
N LYS A 71 -26.51 -49.25 0.13
CA LYS A 71 -27.76 -49.30 -0.65
C LYS A 71 -27.46 -49.29 -2.16
N GLU A 72 -27.76 -50.44 -2.73
CA GLU A 72 -27.79 -50.79 -4.14
C GLU A 72 -28.83 -49.93 -4.87
N SER A 73 -28.40 -49.20 -5.90
CA SER A 73 -29.25 -48.38 -6.76
C SER A 73 -28.96 -48.78 -8.21
N THR A 74 -30.01 -49.23 -8.87
CA THR A 74 -30.07 -49.77 -10.24
C THR A 74 -29.43 -48.86 -11.30
N GLU A 75 -28.54 -49.43 -12.12
CA GLU A 75 -27.92 -48.76 -13.28
C GLU A 75 -28.95 -48.44 -14.38
N PRO A 76 -29.05 -47.18 -14.84
CA PRO A 76 -29.72 -46.82 -16.08
C PRO A 76 -28.84 -47.14 -17.32
N PRO A 77 -29.43 -47.20 -18.53
CA PRO A 77 -28.77 -47.75 -19.72
C PRO A 77 -27.53 -46.97 -20.14
N ILE A 78 -26.51 -47.72 -20.59
CA ILE A 78 -25.25 -47.22 -21.14
C ILE A 78 -25.53 -46.32 -22.35
N VAL A 79 -25.40 -45.02 -22.15
CA VAL A 79 -25.22 -44.04 -23.23
C VAL A 79 -23.73 -43.92 -23.43
N GLU A 80 -23.24 -44.18 -24.65
CA GLU A 80 -21.82 -43.99 -24.98
C GLU A 80 -21.40 -42.55 -24.61
N PRO A 81 -20.30 -42.37 -23.84
CA PRO A 81 -19.86 -41.04 -23.48
C PRO A 81 -19.45 -40.29 -24.76
N PRO A 82 -19.81 -38.99 -24.87
CA PRO A 82 -19.27 -38.16 -25.92
C PRO A 82 -17.73 -38.18 -25.84
N PRO A 83 -17.02 -38.01 -26.97
CA PRO A 83 -15.56 -38.06 -26.98
C PRO A 83 -15.01 -37.12 -25.90
N GLU A 84 -14.09 -37.64 -25.08
CA GLU A 84 -13.28 -36.87 -24.14
C GLU A 84 -12.52 -35.80 -24.92
N ASP A 85 -13.17 -34.65 -25.11
CA ASP A 85 -12.47 -33.40 -25.34
C ASP A 85 -11.80 -33.03 -24.03
N GLU A 86 -10.55 -32.65 -24.18
CA GLU A 86 -9.53 -32.53 -23.16
C GLU A 86 -10.02 -31.68 -21.99
N ASN A 87 -9.74 -32.13 -20.76
CA ASN A 87 -9.98 -31.40 -19.52
C ASN A 87 -9.94 -29.88 -19.75
N PRO A 88 -11.08 -29.16 -19.70
CA PRO A 88 -11.03 -27.71 -19.83
C PRO A 88 -10.07 -27.21 -18.75
N PRO A 89 -9.19 -26.24 -19.06
CA PRO A 89 -8.26 -25.72 -18.07
C PRO A 89 -9.07 -25.34 -16.84
N ILE A 90 -8.70 -25.89 -15.69
CA ILE A 90 -9.33 -25.60 -14.40
C ILE A 90 -9.35 -24.07 -14.30
N ARG A 91 -10.52 -23.48 -14.49
CA ARG A 91 -10.71 -22.06 -14.24
C ARG A 91 -10.56 -21.94 -12.74
N VAL A 92 -9.46 -21.34 -12.29
CA VAL A 92 -9.30 -20.99 -10.88
C VAL A 92 -10.45 -20.01 -10.59
N GLU A 93 -11.51 -20.48 -9.92
CA GLU A 93 -12.73 -19.69 -9.69
C GLU A 93 -12.52 -18.52 -8.71
N GLY A 94 -11.34 -18.45 -8.07
CA GLY A 94 -10.96 -17.39 -7.15
C GLY A 94 -9.46 -17.10 -7.18
N ILE A 95 -9.03 -16.24 -6.24
CA ILE A 95 -7.61 -15.90 -6.06
C ILE A 95 -6.87 -17.14 -5.56
N ASP A 96 -5.74 -17.48 -6.19
CA ASP A 96 -4.89 -18.57 -5.70
C ASP A 96 -4.27 -18.17 -4.35
N PRO A 97 -4.58 -18.86 -3.24
CA PRO A 97 -4.10 -18.49 -1.91
C PRO A 97 -2.57 -18.64 -1.73
N GLN A 98 -1.91 -19.42 -2.59
CA GLN A 98 -0.46 -19.63 -2.53
C GLN A 98 0.31 -18.55 -3.28
N THR A 99 -0.19 -18.15 -4.44
CA THR A 99 0.50 -17.20 -5.32
C THR A 99 -0.05 -15.78 -5.22
N GLY A 100 -1.27 -15.62 -4.71
CA GLY A 100 -2.02 -14.36 -4.72
C GLY A 100 -2.51 -13.99 -6.13
N GLU A 101 -2.40 -14.88 -7.12
CA GLU A 101 -2.74 -14.57 -8.51
C GLU A 101 -4.22 -14.72 -8.80
N TYR A 102 -4.76 -13.78 -9.58
CA TYR A 102 -6.13 -13.83 -10.10
C TYR A 102 -6.24 -13.04 -11.40
N LYS A 103 -6.60 -13.71 -12.50
CA LYS A 103 -6.63 -13.11 -13.85
C LYS A 103 -5.29 -12.43 -14.18
N ASN A 104 -5.33 -11.15 -14.58
CA ASN A 104 -4.17 -10.30 -14.84
C ASN A 104 -3.65 -9.59 -13.56
N PHE A 105 -4.15 -9.94 -12.38
CA PHE A 105 -3.74 -9.35 -11.11
C PHE A 105 -2.93 -10.32 -10.25
N TYR A 106 -2.17 -9.77 -9.32
CA TYR A 106 -1.57 -10.51 -8.21
C TYR A 106 -1.52 -9.63 -6.96
N LEU A 107 -1.71 -10.26 -5.80
CA LEU A 107 -1.70 -9.57 -4.52
C LEU A 107 -0.29 -9.42 -3.97
N GLY A 108 -0.07 -8.38 -3.16
CA GLY A 108 1.14 -8.24 -2.35
C GLY A 108 0.91 -7.43 -1.08
N LEU A 109 1.47 -7.90 0.03
CA LEU A 109 1.44 -7.19 1.30
C LEU A 109 2.56 -6.15 1.37
N VAL A 110 2.31 -5.02 2.02
CA VAL A 110 3.32 -3.97 2.22
C VAL A 110 4.19 -4.29 3.43
N HIS A 111 5.51 -4.31 3.22
CA HIS A 111 6.51 -4.59 4.25
C HIS A 111 7.42 -3.37 4.45
N ASP A 112 7.47 -2.85 5.67
CA ASP A 112 8.38 -1.79 6.11
C ASP A 112 8.88 -2.10 7.53
N GLY A 113 9.91 -2.95 7.60
CA GLY A 113 10.37 -3.62 8.83
C GLY A 113 9.43 -4.74 9.30
N ALA A 114 8.12 -4.53 9.22
CA ALA A 114 7.05 -5.51 9.47
C ALA A 114 5.94 -5.37 8.41
N ILE A 115 4.99 -6.30 8.41
CA ILE A 115 3.77 -6.19 7.58
C ILE A 115 2.94 -5.02 8.11
N LEU A 116 2.54 -4.11 7.21
CA LEU A 116 1.73 -2.95 7.57
C LEU A 116 0.25 -3.31 7.70
N ALA A 117 -0.38 -2.77 8.74
CA ALA A 117 -1.80 -2.87 9.01
C ALA A 117 -2.50 -1.55 8.70
N GLY A 118 -3.73 -1.64 8.18
CA GLY A 118 -4.63 -0.51 7.95
C GLY A 118 -5.73 -0.43 9.02
N SER A 119 -6.77 0.35 8.74
CA SER A 119 -8.00 0.43 9.57
C SER A 119 -9.19 -0.35 8.98
N GLY A 120 -8.97 -1.19 7.96
CA GLY A 120 -10.03 -2.04 7.42
C GLY A 120 -10.50 -1.70 6.01
N CYS A 121 -9.77 -0.86 5.25
CA CYS A 121 -10.18 -0.49 3.88
C CYS A 121 -10.35 -1.72 2.99
N TYR A 122 -9.31 -2.56 2.93
CA TYR A 122 -9.32 -3.87 2.25
C TYR A 122 -9.18 -5.06 3.23
N GLY A 123 -9.12 -4.79 4.53
CA GLY A 123 -8.94 -5.79 5.59
C GLY A 123 -8.00 -5.31 6.69
N GLU A 124 -7.52 -6.23 7.53
CA GLU A 124 -6.59 -5.93 8.63
C GLU A 124 -5.23 -5.40 8.12
N PHE A 125 -4.79 -5.86 6.95
CA PHE A 125 -3.47 -5.56 6.38
C PHE A 125 -3.58 -4.70 5.13
N ILE A 126 -2.49 -3.99 4.83
CA ILE A 126 -2.35 -3.26 3.55
C ILE A 126 -2.01 -4.27 2.44
N VAL A 127 -2.96 -4.48 1.53
CA VAL A 127 -2.91 -5.37 0.38
C VAL A 127 -2.91 -4.55 -0.92
N LEU A 128 -1.85 -4.68 -1.69
CA LEU A 128 -1.73 -4.13 -3.03
C LEU A 128 -2.30 -5.12 -4.05
N ILE A 129 -3.25 -4.65 -4.85
CA ILE A 129 -3.81 -5.35 -6.01
C ILE A 129 -3.04 -4.87 -7.24
N ASN A 130 -2.04 -5.63 -7.67
CA ASN A 130 -1.15 -5.21 -8.75
C ASN A 130 -1.60 -5.80 -10.08
N ASN A 131 -1.69 -4.95 -11.10
CA ASN A 131 -2.05 -5.34 -12.45
C ASN A 131 -0.79 -5.63 -13.27
N LYS A 132 -0.68 -6.86 -13.79
CA LYS A 132 0.47 -7.31 -14.60
C LYS A 132 0.67 -6.46 -15.87
N ASP A 133 -0.38 -5.78 -16.33
CA ASP A 133 -0.37 -4.95 -17.53
C ASP A 133 -0.37 -3.44 -17.22
N ALA A 134 -0.33 -3.02 -15.95
CA ALA A 134 -0.28 -1.61 -15.59
C ALA A 134 1.00 -0.93 -16.08
N LYS A 135 0.87 0.34 -16.45
CA LYS A 135 1.95 1.12 -17.07
C LYS A 135 2.19 2.42 -16.35
N ASN A 136 3.44 2.84 -16.39
CA ASN A 136 3.84 4.19 -16.04
C ASN A 136 3.05 5.20 -16.89
N PRO A 137 2.26 6.11 -16.28
CA PRO A 137 1.44 7.06 -17.01
C PRO A 137 2.30 8.22 -17.56
N THR A 138 1.78 9.00 -18.50
CA THR A 138 2.23 10.39 -18.67
C THR A 138 1.73 11.25 -17.49
N TYR A 139 2.35 12.39 -17.22
CA TYR A 139 1.86 13.28 -16.18
C TYR A 139 0.41 13.76 -16.44
N SER A 140 0.05 14.02 -17.70
CA SER A 140 -1.33 14.39 -18.05
C SER A 140 -2.34 13.25 -17.86
N GLU A 141 -1.94 11.99 -18.06
CA GLU A 141 -2.78 10.84 -17.75
C GLU A 141 -2.95 10.68 -16.23
N LEU A 142 -1.89 10.87 -15.46
CA LEU A 142 -1.95 10.87 -13.99
C LEU A 142 -2.92 11.93 -13.49
N LEU A 143 -2.83 13.18 -13.97
CA LEU A 143 -3.73 14.25 -13.56
C LEU A 143 -5.20 13.95 -13.89
N ARG A 144 -5.46 13.34 -15.05
CA ARG A 144 -6.83 12.97 -15.44
C ARG A 144 -7.40 11.87 -14.56
N PHE A 145 -6.56 10.91 -14.18
CA PHE A 145 -6.94 9.85 -13.25
C PHE A 145 -7.28 10.45 -11.88
N LEU A 146 -6.38 11.25 -11.31
CA LEU A 146 -6.57 11.86 -9.99
C LEU A 146 -7.82 12.78 -9.94
N GLU A 147 -8.09 13.55 -11.00
CA GLU A 147 -9.31 14.38 -11.06
C GLU A 147 -10.62 13.56 -11.08
N GLY A 148 -10.57 12.29 -11.49
CA GLY A 148 -11.72 11.38 -11.55
C GLY A 148 -11.81 10.37 -10.41
N ASP A 149 -10.68 10.09 -9.74
CA ASP A 149 -10.63 9.29 -8.54
C ASP A 149 -11.35 10.01 -7.39
N ILE A 150 -11.90 9.25 -6.44
CA ILE A 150 -12.72 9.79 -5.35
C ILE A 150 -12.10 9.54 -3.96
N THR A 151 -10.90 9.00 -3.90
CA THR A 151 -10.26 8.58 -2.64
C THR A 151 -10.03 9.77 -1.72
N ASP A 152 -9.61 10.90 -2.29
CA ASP A 152 -9.39 12.17 -1.62
C ASP A 152 -10.68 12.84 -1.08
N GLY A 153 -11.85 12.35 -1.54
CA GLY A 153 -13.17 12.80 -1.10
C GLY A 153 -13.63 12.22 0.24
N PHE A 154 -12.93 11.21 0.77
CA PHE A 154 -13.24 10.63 2.08
C PHE A 154 -12.64 11.47 3.23
N PRO A 155 -13.34 11.60 4.36
CA PRO A 155 -12.83 12.36 5.49
C PRO A 155 -11.73 11.58 6.22
N TYR A 156 -10.58 12.21 6.46
CA TYR A 156 -9.54 11.63 7.29
C TYR A 156 -10.02 11.48 8.73
N GLN A 157 -9.83 10.29 9.30
CA GLN A 157 -10.13 9.99 10.69
C GLN A 157 -8.83 9.75 11.45
N TYR A 158 -8.61 10.52 12.52
CA TYR A 158 -7.50 10.25 13.43
C TYR A 158 -7.88 9.09 14.35
N THR A 159 -7.62 7.87 13.91
CA THR A 159 -7.75 6.67 14.74
C THR A 159 -6.39 6.29 15.31
N ILE A 160 -6.38 5.69 16.50
CA ILE A 160 -5.14 5.12 17.05
C ILE A 160 -4.94 3.79 16.31
N PRO A 161 -3.87 3.63 15.51
CA PRO A 161 -3.62 2.37 14.83
C PRO A 161 -3.47 1.28 15.89
N VAL A 162 -4.26 0.22 15.77
CA VAL A 162 -4.15 -0.93 16.66
C VAL A 162 -2.92 -1.70 16.23
N VAL A 163 -1.78 -1.41 16.85
CA VAL A 163 -0.53 -2.15 16.60
C VAL A 163 -0.66 -3.53 17.23
N GLY A 164 -1.16 -4.50 16.46
CA GLY A 164 -1.19 -5.90 16.83
C GLY A 164 0.14 -6.57 16.48
N PHE A 165 0.81 -7.18 17.46
CA PHE A 165 1.86 -8.15 17.15
C PHE A 165 1.20 -9.40 16.57
N TYR A 166 1.40 -9.63 15.29
CA TYR A 166 0.82 -10.75 14.56
C TYR A 166 1.79 -11.93 14.48
N SER A 167 1.29 -13.17 14.57
CA SER A 167 2.14 -14.38 14.63
C SER A 167 1.57 -15.65 13.94
N PRO A 168 0.63 -15.55 12.99
CA PRO A 168 0.58 -16.45 11.80
C PRO A 168 1.10 -15.79 10.49
N PRO A 169 1.04 -16.43 9.30
CA PRO A 169 1.13 -15.71 8.02
C PRO A 169 -0.07 -14.76 7.89
N ALA A 170 0.18 -13.51 7.51
CA ALA A 170 -0.87 -12.50 7.38
C ALA A 170 -1.87 -12.85 6.25
N GLU A 171 -1.36 -13.52 5.21
CA GLU A 171 -2.07 -13.99 4.03
C GLU A 171 -3.27 -14.89 4.39
N ASP A 172 -3.16 -15.69 5.44
CA ASP A 172 -4.22 -16.61 5.88
C ASP A 172 -5.44 -15.90 6.48
N LYS A 173 -5.32 -14.60 6.79
CA LYS A 173 -6.41 -13.76 7.29
C LYS A 173 -7.00 -12.83 6.24
N ILE A 174 -6.45 -12.81 5.04
CA ILE A 174 -6.98 -11.99 3.96
C ILE A 174 -8.27 -12.63 3.44
N ASP A 175 -9.33 -11.84 3.37
CA ASP A 175 -10.59 -12.25 2.74
C ASP A 175 -10.44 -12.22 1.21
N LEU A 176 -10.01 -13.34 0.65
CA LEU A 176 -9.77 -13.48 -0.79
C LEU A 176 -11.05 -13.37 -1.63
N GLU A 177 -12.21 -13.69 -1.06
CA GLU A 177 -13.49 -13.55 -1.77
C GLU A 177 -13.88 -12.08 -1.87
N PHE A 178 -13.71 -11.31 -0.78
CA PHE A 178 -13.92 -9.86 -0.80
C PHE A 178 -12.99 -9.16 -1.80
N LEU A 179 -11.69 -9.47 -1.79
CA LEU A 179 -10.75 -8.91 -2.78
C LEU A 179 -11.10 -9.30 -4.21
N LYS A 180 -11.54 -10.54 -4.43
CA LYS A 180 -11.99 -11.00 -5.75
C LYS A 180 -13.19 -10.19 -6.23
N ASP A 181 -14.16 -9.93 -5.36
CA ASP A 181 -15.35 -9.18 -5.70
C ASP A 181 -15.03 -7.71 -6.00
N ILE A 182 -14.08 -7.10 -5.27
CA ILE A 182 -13.54 -5.78 -5.63
C ILE A 182 -12.87 -5.80 -7.00
N ILE A 183 -11.96 -6.74 -7.25
CA ILE A 183 -11.26 -6.87 -8.56
C ILE A 183 -12.26 -7.06 -9.71
N ASN A 184 -13.39 -7.71 -9.45
CA ASN A 184 -14.46 -7.93 -10.42
C ASN A 184 -15.42 -6.75 -10.57
N GLY A 185 -15.29 -5.70 -9.76
CA GLY A 185 -16.23 -4.57 -9.70
C GLY A 185 -17.62 -4.97 -9.19
N ILE A 186 -17.71 -6.05 -8.41
CA ILE A 186 -18.94 -6.53 -7.77
C ILE A 186 -19.17 -5.80 -6.45
N ASP A 187 -18.09 -5.54 -5.72
CA ASP A 187 -18.11 -4.82 -4.44
C ASP A 187 -17.14 -3.63 -4.43
N ALA A 188 -17.27 -2.76 -3.43
CA ALA A 188 -16.39 -1.65 -3.18
C ALA A 188 -15.64 -1.84 -1.85
N PRO A 189 -14.36 -1.41 -1.76
CA PRO A 189 -13.65 -1.40 -0.48
C PRO A 189 -14.29 -0.41 0.50
N ASN A 190 -14.08 -0.64 1.79
CA ASN A 190 -14.57 0.24 2.83
C ASN A 190 -13.97 1.66 2.68
N PRO A 191 -14.64 2.70 3.21
CA PRO A 191 -14.06 4.04 3.25
C PRO A 191 -12.67 4.03 3.91
N PRO A 192 -11.66 4.68 3.32
CA PRO A 192 -10.36 4.82 3.96
C PRO A 192 -10.46 5.74 5.17
N GLU A 193 -9.77 5.41 6.26
CA GLU A 193 -9.83 6.21 7.50
C GLU A 193 -8.51 6.91 7.82
N ILE A 194 -7.37 6.25 7.60
CA ILE A 194 -6.02 6.75 7.90
C ILE A 194 -5.13 6.79 6.66
N CYS A 195 -4.01 7.51 6.73
CA CYS A 195 -3.10 7.67 5.58
C CYS A 195 -2.73 6.36 4.86
N ALA A 196 -2.56 5.28 5.61
CA ALA A 196 -2.29 3.96 5.05
C ALA A 196 -3.43 3.42 4.18
N ASP A 197 -4.68 3.62 4.60
CA ASP A 197 -5.87 3.19 3.85
C ASP A 197 -6.09 4.05 2.59
N PHE A 198 -5.85 5.36 2.68
CA PHE A 198 -5.92 6.27 1.52
C PHE A 198 -4.90 5.83 0.47
N ALA A 199 -3.64 5.67 0.88
CA ALA A 199 -2.59 5.25 -0.03
C ALA A 199 -2.83 3.84 -0.62
N GLU A 200 -3.38 2.91 0.15
CA GLU A 200 -3.83 1.60 -0.34
C GLU A 200 -4.92 1.73 -1.39
N ARG A 201 -5.95 2.54 -1.11
CA ARG A 201 -7.10 2.73 -1.99
C ARG A 201 -6.71 3.41 -3.30
N LEU A 202 -5.90 4.47 -3.27
CA LEU A 202 -5.43 5.14 -4.47
C LEU A 202 -4.54 4.22 -5.32
N HIS A 203 -3.66 3.44 -4.68
CA HIS A 203 -2.83 2.44 -5.38
C HIS A 203 -3.71 1.44 -6.13
N ASN A 204 -4.67 0.84 -5.42
CA ASN A 204 -5.52 -0.20 -5.97
C ASN A 204 -6.45 0.34 -7.07
N ASN A 205 -7.02 1.53 -6.92
CA ASN A 205 -7.81 2.17 -7.97
C ASN A 205 -6.95 2.44 -9.22
N SER A 206 -5.71 2.93 -9.05
CA SER A 206 -4.78 3.18 -10.16
C SER A 206 -4.48 1.91 -10.95
N GLU A 207 -4.12 0.83 -10.25
CA GLU A 207 -3.75 -0.46 -10.85
C GLU A 207 -4.95 -1.11 -11.58
N LEU A 208 -6.17 -0.98 -11.01
CA LEU A 208 -7.40 -1.43 -11.66
C LEU A 208 -7.69 -0.66 -12.97
N GLU A 209 -7.26 0.61 -13.06
CA GLU A 209 -7.31 1.40 -14.31
C GLU A 209 -6.10 1.18 -15.23
N GLY A 210 -5.15 0.33 -14.84
CA GLY A 210 -3.94 0.04 -15.62
C GLY A 210 -2.85 1.10 -15.50
N ILE A 211 -2.91 1.95 -14.48
CA ILE A 211 -1.90 2.94 -14.13
C ILE A 211 -1.02 2.36 -13.02
N ARG A 212 0.28 2.27 -13.29
CA ARG A 212 1.23 1.71 -12.33
C ARG A 212 1.45 2.68 -11.17
N CYS A 213 1.20 2.20 -9.96
CA CYS A 213 1.33 2.97 -8.74
C CYS A 213 2.29 2.27 -7.76
N GLY A 214 2.96 3.04 -6.90
CA GLY A 214 3.69 2.53 -5.76
C GLY A 214 3.10 3.08 -4.47
N TYR A 215 3.02 2.23 -3.45
CA TYR A 215 2.70 2.64 -2.08
C TYR A 215 3.95 3.20 -1.41
N VAL A 216 3.84 4.33 -0.72
CA VAL A 216 4.96 4.96 0.00
C VAL A 216 4.69 4.95 1.49
N SER A 217 5.56 4.29 2.25
CA SER A 217 5.63 4.41 3.72
C SER A 217 6.74 5.38 4.07
N LEU A 218 6.48 6.33 4.97
CA LEU A 218 7.48 7.30 5.41
C LEU A 218 7.30 7.69 6.87
N GLU A 219 8.32 8.31 7.43
CA GLU A 219 8.31 8.85 8.80
C GLU A 219 8.57 10.35 8.76
N LEU A 220 7.69 11.11 9.43
CA LEU A 220 7.71 12.56 9.56
C LEU A 220 7.84 12.93 11.04
N ASP A 221 9.00 13.47 11.45
CA ASP A 221 9.28 13.83 12.86
C ASP A 221 8.86 12.73 13.87
N GLY A 222 9.20 11.47 13.60
CA GLY A 222 8.82 10.32 14.45
C GLY A 222 7.39 9.79 14.28
N ILE A 223 6.61 10.34 13.34
CA ILE A 223 5.23 9.94 13.06
C ILE A 223 5.15 9.24 11.70
N ARG A 224 4.56 8.04 11.66
CA ARG A 224 4.33 7.32 10.40
C ARG A 224 3.30 8.03 9.53
N HIS A 225 3.59 8.12 8.24
CA HIS A 225 2.71 8.64 7.19
C HIS A 225 2.78 7.75 5.95
N ALA A 226 1.76 7.82 5.10
CA ALA A 226 1.72 7.10 3.84
C ALA A 226 1.14 7.96 2.71
N CYS A 227 1.64 7.74 1.50
CA CYS A 227 1.20 8.40 0.26
C CYS A 227 1.54 7.50 -0.94
N ASN A 228 1.47 8.01 -2.16
CA ASN A 228 1.69 7.24 -3.39
C ASN A 228 2.80 7.81 -4.26
N ALA A 229 3.39 6.95 -5.07
CA ALA A 229 4.42 7.30 -6.05
C ALA A 229 4.02 6.82 -7.45
N PHE A 230 4.16 7.71 -8.43
CA PHE A 230 3.91 7.44 -9.83
C PHE A 230 5.16 7.76 -10.64
N GLU A 231 5.72 6.75 -11.31
CA GLU A 231 6.80 6.99 -12.27
C GLU A 231 6.18 7.47 -13.58
N THR A 232 6.21 8.77 -13.84
CA THR A 232 5.68 9.33 -15.09
C THR A 232 6.69 9.25 -16.22
N THR A 233 6.21 8.98 -17.43
CA THR A 233 7.06 8.79 -18.61
C THR A 233 7.73 10.08 -19.10
N ASP A 234 7.23 11.25 -18.67
CA ASP A 234 7.63 12.57 -19.17
C ASP A 234 8.07 13.56 -18.09
N LYS A 235 7.70 13.35 -16.81
CA LYS A 235 8.12 14.22 -15.68
C LYS A 235 8.89 13.48 -14.57
N GLY A 236 9.13 12.18 -14.71
CA GLY A 236 9.83 11.36 -13.74
C GLY A 236 8.94 10.95 -12.56
N LEU A 237 9.55 10.65 -11.42
CA LEU A 237 8.84 10.20 -10.23
C LEU A 237 8.07 11.36 -9.57
N ILE A 238 6.77 11.18 -9.38
CA ILE A 238 5.86 12.12 -8.74
C ILE A 238 5.27 11.46 -7.50
N TYR A 239 5.23 12.19 -6.39
CA TYR A 239 4.56 11.75 -5.17
C TYR A 239 3.23 12.47 -5.01
N ILE A 240 2.19 11.69 -4.72
CA ILE A 240 0.83 12.18 -4.51
C ILE A 240 0.42 11.79 -3.10
N ASP A 241 -0.04 12.76 -2.34
CA ASP A 241 -0.69 12.54 -1.04
C ASP A 241 -2.15 12.95 -1.20
N ASP A 242 -3.01 11.94 -1.17
CA ASP A 242 -4.45 11.99 -1.37
C ASP A 242 -5.21 11.98 -0.03
N THR A 243 -4.49 12.13 1.09
CA THR A 243 -5.14 12.13 2.39
C THR A 243 -6.09 13.31 2.50
N GLY A 244 -7.36 13.01 2.71
CA GLY A 244 -8.40 14.03 2.89
C GLY A 244 -8.12 14.92 4.11
N PHE A 245 -8.82 16.05 4.21
CA PHE A 245 -8.73 16.89 5.39
C PHE A 245 -9.48 16.29 6.59
N LEU A 246 -8.95 16.52 7.79
CA LEU A 246 -9.62 16.21 9.05
C LEU A 246 -11.02 16.85 9.08
N GLY A 247 -12.05 16.01 9.21
CA GLY A 247 -13.44 16.46 9.30
C GLY A 247 -14.10 16.84 7.97
N GLY A 248 -13.49 16.50 6.83
CA GLY A 248 -14.09 16.68 5.49
C GLY A 248 -14.16 18.14 5.03
N CYS A 249 -13.42 19.05 5.66
CA CYS A 249 -13.32 20.44 5.22
C CYS A 249 -12.07 20.65 4.35
N GLY A 250 -12.24 20.83 3.04
CA GLY A 250 -11.16 21.05 2.10
C GLY A 250 -11.64 21.64 0.78
N PRO A 251 -10.73 21.83 -0.20
CA PRO A 251 -11.13 22.04 -1.60
C PRO A 251 -11.96 20.87 -2.15
N ASP A 252 -12.55 21.08 -3.32
CA ASP A 252 -13.34 20.05 -4.03
C ASP A 252 -12.53 18.78 -4.34
N ASN A 253 -11.21 18.90 -4.46
CA ASN A 253 -10.27 17.79 -4.57
C ASN A 253 -9.05 18.08 -3.66
N ASN A 254 -8.73 17.12 -2.80
CA ASN A 254 -7.68 17.15 -1.79
C ASN A 254 -6.36 16.53 -2.25
N ASP A 255 -6.24 16.04 -3.49
CA ASP A 255 -4.97 15.53 -4.02
C ASP A 255 -3.90 16.61 -3.94
N THR A 256 -2.76 16.22 -3.37
CA THR A 256 -1.60 17.09 -3.26
C THR A 256 -0.38 16.47 -3.90
N ILE A 257 0.50 17.34 -4.42
CA ILE A 257 1.83 16.96 -4.86
C ILE A 257 2.87 17.36 -3.82
N VAL A 258 3.74 16.43 -3.48
CA VAL A 258 4.82 16.62 -2.51
C VAL A 258 6.18 16.26 -3.12
N ASP A 259 7.20 17.03 -2.78
CA ASP A 259 8.59 16.68 -3.06
C ASP A 259 9.16 16.00 -1.81
N ILE A 260 9.58 14.74 -1.93
CA ILE A 260 10.09 13.95 -0.79
C ILE A 260 11.61 13.86 -0.85
N HIS A 261 12.26 14.42 0.17
CA HIS A 261 13.70 14.34 0.38
C HIS A 261 14.01 14.12 1.86
N ILE A 262 14.76 13.07 2.19
CA ILE A 262 15.19 12.80 3.57
C ILE A 262 15.96 14.02 4.12
N GLY A 263 15.55 14.48 5.30
CA GLY A 263 16.09 15.67 5.97
C GLY A 263 15.42 16.98 5.55
N GLU A 264 14.46 16.97 4.62
CA GLU A 264 13.70 18.15 4.21
C GLU A 264 12.25 18.10 4.71
N GLN A 265 11.60 19.26 4.72
CA GLN A 265 10.21 19.43 5.16
C GLN A 265 9.23 18.84 4.14
N TYR A 266 8.32 17.99 4.62
CA TYR A 266 7.20 17.45 3.85
C TYR A 266 6.16 18.56 3.63
N ASN A 267 6.11 19.05 2.39
CA ASN A 267 5.34 20.24 2.01
C ASN A 267 4.36 19.89 0.89
N PRO A 268 3.17 19.35 1.21
CA PRO A 268 2.15 19.09 0.21
C PRO A 268 1.62 20.41 -0.36
N ALA A 269 1.22 20.39 -1.63
CA ALA A 269 0.40 21.45 -2.20
C ALA A 269 -0.67 20.86 -3.09
N PHE A 270 -1.87 21.44 -3.00
CA PHE A 270 -3.00 21.04 -3.85
C PHE A 270 -2.63 21.02 -5.32
N LEU A 271 -2.95 19.90 -5.95
CA LEU A 271 -2.80 19.68 -7.36
C LEU A 271 -3.89 20.44 -8.14
N PHE A 272 -5.09 20.51 -7.56
CA PHE A 272 -6.27 21.17 -8.12
C PHE A 272 -6.78 22.29 -7.19
N PRO A 273 -6.05 23.40 -7.05
CA PRO A 273 -6.40 24.45 -6.10
C PRO A 273 -7.75 25.11 -6.43
N SER A 274 -8.64 25.16 -5.44
CA SER A 274 -9.94 25.83 -5.53
C SER A 274 -10.24 26.62 -4.25
N GLY A 275 -11.19 27.57 -4.30
CA GLY A 275 -11.77 28.20 -3.11
C GLY A 275 -10.83 29.01 -2.20
N GLY A 276 -9.59 29.30 -2.60
CA GLY A 276 -8.60 29.98 -1.75
C GLY A 276 -7.95 29.08 -0.69
N TRP A 277 -8.19 27.77 -0.77
CA TRP A 277 -7.54 26.77 0.06
C TRP A 277 -6.04 26.75 -0.19
N HIS A 278 -5.28 26.66 0.91
CA HIS A 278 -3.84 26.51 0.87
C HIS A 278 -3.39 25.73 2.10
N ILE A 279 -2.34 24.95 1.94
CA ILE A 279 -1.70 24.21 3.03
C ILE A 279 -0.59 25.09 3.59
N PRO A 280 -0.54 25.32 4.92
CA PRO A 280 0.57 26.05 5.53
C PRO A 280 1.90 25.36 5.26
N GLU A 281 2.96 26.15 4.98
CA GLU A 281 4.32 25.61 4.85
C GLU A 281 4.77 24.91 6.15
N ASN A 282 5.50 23.81 6.01
CA ASN A 282 6.09 23.00 7.08
C ASN A 282 5.03 22.42 8.04
N SER A 283 3.86 22.05 7.52
CA SER A 283 2.72 21.62 8.32
C SER A 283 2.79 20.16 8.76
N MET A 284 3.58 19.30 8.10
CA MET A 284 3.57 17.86 8.34
C MET A 284 4.86 17.28 8.94
N GLY A 285 5.98 18.02 8.91
CA GLY A 285 7.24 17.62 9.55
C GLY A 285 8.39 17.32 8.60
N VAL A 286 9.54 16.91 9.15
CA VAL A 286 10.75 16.55 8.38
C VAL A 286 10.71 15.08 7.99
N VAL A 287 11.03 14.77 6.73
CA VAL A 287 11.14 13.39 6.24
C VAL A 287 12.37 12.71 6.85
N GLU A 288 12.15 11.67 7.65
CA GLU A 288 13.22 10.91 8.31
C GLU A 288 13.55 9.61 7.57
N SER A 289 12.54 8.94 7.02
CA SER A 289 12.68 7.70 6.26
C SER A 289 11.63 7.60 5.16
N VAL A 290 11.93 6.85 4.09
CA VAL A 290 11.03 6.63 2.95
C VAL A 290 11.25 5.23 2.39
N VAL A 291 10.17 4.48 2.20
CA VAL A 291 10.15 3.18 1.53
C VAL A 291 9.06 3.20 0.46
N ILE A 292 9.44 2.91 -0.78
CA ILE A 292 8.48 2.76 -1.90
C ILE A 292 8.30 1.27 -2.16
N VAL A 293 7.05 0.82 -2.16
CA VAL A 293 6.63 -0.55 -2.41
C VAL A 293 5.74 -0.57 -3.64
N TRP A 294 6.30 -1.05 -4.75
CA TRP A 294 5.58 -1.13 -6.03
C TRP A 294 4.62 -2.31 -6.12
N GLU A 295 5.00 -3.46 -5.56
CA GLU A 295 4.28 -4.72 -5.79
C GLU A 295 3.96 -5.47 -4.48
N GLY A 296 4.63 -5.13 -3.38
CA GLY A 296 4.53 -5.86 -2.12
C GLY A 296 5.07 -7.28 -2.22
N LYS A 297 4.83 -8.07 -1.17
CA LYS A 297 5.16 -9.51 -1.13
C LYS A 297 3.93 -10.26 -0.65
N TRP A 298 3.49 -11.27 -1.40
CA TRP A 298 2.45 -12.18 -0.91
C TRP A 298 3.08 -13.16 0.09
N ARG A 299 3.44 -14.37 -0.34
CA ARG A 299 4.20 -15.35 0.46
C ARG A 299 5.69 -15.32 0.14
N ASP A 300 6.52 -15.56 1.14
CA ASP A 300 7.94 -15.89 0.92
C ASP A 300 8.02 -17.20 0.12
N ARG A 301 8.53 -17.15 -1.12
CA ARG A 301 8.69 -18.31 -2.02
C ARG A 301 9.63 -19.41 -1.48
N ASN A 302 10.14 -19.27 -0.24
CA ASN A 302 11.11 -20.16 0.39
C ASN A 302 10.53 -21.03 1.52
N TYR A 303 9.22 -20.95 1.81
CA TYR A 303 8.53 -21.87 2.72
C TYR A 303 7.72 -22.89 1.91
N GLY A 304 8.42 -23.82 1.27
CA GLY A 304 7.87 -25.00 0.60
C GLY A 304 8.65 -26.25 0.98
#